data_AF-A0A2W0BZA6-F1
#
_entry.id   AF-A0A2W0BZA6-F1
#
_cell.length_a   1.000
_cell.length_b   1.000
_cell.length_c   1.000
_cell.angle_alpha   90.00
_cell.angle_beta   90.00
_cell.angle_gamma   90.00
#
_symmetry.space_group_name_H-M   'P 1'
#
loop_
_entity.id
_entity.type
_entity.pdbx_description
1 polymer ?
#
loop_
_entity_poly.entity_id
_entity_poly.type
_entity_poly.pdbx_seq_one_letter_code
_entity_poly.pdbx_strand_id
1 'polypeptide(L)'
;MKRLLFVLTILCLPLLAAEAPRVYVSFEGASPTTVTPGKPTDVELHFKVKEGFHVNSNQPKSELLIPTTLKLEPPTELAAGSITYPAGKDLSFPFDPSEKLSVYSDDFTVMAKLSAAKTASVGSFTVHGQLRYQACSDNACYPPKSVPVQFDVQVVNQAKGARGSTPPSQHIK
;
A
#
# COMPACT_ATOMS: atom_id res chain seq x y z
N MET A 1 9.24 -23.89 74.05
CA MET A 1 8.70 -24.44 72.79
C MET A 1 8.22 -23.30 71.90
N LYS A 2 9.07 -22.77 71.01
CA LYS A 2 8.71 -21.71 70.05
C LYS A 2 8.68 -22.32 68.65
N ARG A 3 7.47 -22.47 68.09
CA ARG A 3 7.27 -22.91 66.69
C ARG A 3 7.28 -21.67 65.81
N LEU A 4 8.29 -21.56 64.97
CA LEU A 4 8.44 -20.48 63.99
C LEU A 4 7.68 -20.90 62.71
N LEU A 5 6.56 -20.25 62.41
CA LEU A 5 5.89 -20.41 61.12
C LEU A 5 6.56 -19.48 60.10
N PHE A 6 7.18 -20.04 59.07
CA PHE A 6 7.59 -19.32 57.87
C PHE A 6 6.39 -19.19 56.93
N VAL A 7 5.87 -17.97 56.74
CA VAL A 7 4.88 -17.67 55.71
C VAL A 7 5.65 -17.28 54.44
N LEU A 8 5.61 -18.14 53.43
CA LEU A 8 6.20 -17.88 52.12
C LEU A 8 5.20 -17.09 51.27
N THR A 9 5.38 -15.78 51.18
CA THR A 9 4.62 -14.90 50.27
C THR A 9 5.16 -15.05 48.85
N ILE A 10 4.41 -15.76 48.00
CA ILE A 10 4.69 -15.83 46.55
C ILE A 10 4.27 -14.51 45.93
N LEU A 11 5.26 -13.71 45.52
CA LEU A 11 5.07 -12.46 44.78
C LEU A 11 4.76 -12.81 43.30
N CYS A 12 3.47 -12.86 42.95
CA CYS A 12 3.05 -13.07 41.56
C CYS A 12 3.11 -11.72 40.82
N LEU A 13 4.17 -11.50 40.02
CA LEU A 13 4.26 -10.35 39.12
C LEU A 13 3.24 -10.51 37.99
N PRO A 14 2.36 -9.53 37.71
CA PRO A 14 1.45 -9.60 36.58
C PRO A 14 2.24 -9.41 35.28
N LEU A 15 2.25 -10.44 34.44
CA LEU A 15 2.78 -10.35 33.08
C LEU A 15 1.77 -9.55 32.25
N LEU A 16 2.04 -8.27 31.99
CA LEU A 16 1.30 -7.47 31.02
C LEU A 16 1.56 -8.05 29.63
N ALA A 17 0.67 -8.94 29.18
CA ALA A 17 0.65 -9.40 27.79
C ALA A 17 0.22 -8.23 26.90
N ALA A 18 1.16 -7.63 26.17
CA ALA A 18 0.84 -6.72 25.09
C ALA A 18 0.16 -7.54 23.98
N GLU A 19 -1.12 -7.26 23.67
CA GLU A 19 -1.76 -7.83 22.50
C GLU A 19 -1.00 -7.39 21.25
N ALA A 20 -0.57 -8.35 20.43
CA ALA A 20 0.05 -8.04 19.15
C ALA A 20 -0.90 -7.19 18.30
N PRO A 21 -0.41 -6.16 17.59
CA PRO A 21 -1.26 -5.30 16.79
C PRO A 21 -1.98 -6.11 15.72
N ARG A 22 -3.32 -6.10 15.75
CA ARG A 22 -4.15 -6.77 14.73
C ARG A 22 -3.86 -6.18 13.34
N VAL A 23 -3.44 -7.01 12.40
CA VAL A 23 -3.25 -6.65 10.99
C VAL A 23 -4.50 -7.03 10.20
N TYR A 24 -5.09 -6.07 9.49
CA TYR A 24 -6.30 -6.28 8.68
C TYR A 24 -6.05 -6.08 7.19
N VAL A 25 -5.08 -5.24 6.84
CA VAL A 25 -4.55 -5.10 5.48
C VAL A 25 -3.04 -5.24 5.55
N SER A 26 -2.48 -6.08 4.68
CA SER A 26 -1.03 -6.23 4.47
C SER A 26 -0.63 -5.74 3.09
N PHE A 27 0.58 -5.23 2.98
CA PHE A 27 1.22 -4.91 1.71
C PHE A 27 2.00 -6.15 1.26
N GLU A 28 1.64 -6.72 0.10
CA GLU A 28 2.22 -7.96 -0.42
C GLU A 28 3.41 -7.71 -1.36
N GLY A 29 3.63 -6.45 -1.74
CA GLY A 29 4.75 -6.05 -2.57
C GLY A 29 4.34 -5.19 -3.76
N ALA A 30 5.35 -4.77 -4.52
CA ALA A 30 5.19 -4.02 -5.75
C ALA A 30 5.63 -4.85 -6.96
N SER A 31 5.10 -4.54 -8.13
CA SER A 31 5.62 -5.10 -9.38
C SER A 31 7.05 -4.60 -9.65
N PRO A 32 7.95 -5.45 -10.18
CA PRO A 32 9.29 -5.02 -10.56
C PRO A 32 9.23 -3.84 -11.53
N THR A 33 9.87 -2.73 -11.16
CA THR A 33 9.72 -1.47 -11.90
C THR A 33 11.07 -0.93 -12.35
N THR A 34 11.15 -0.64 -13.65
CA THR A 34 12.24 0.14 -14.24
C THR A 34 11.74 1.49 -14.70
N VAL A 35 12.32 2.56 -14.19
CA VAL A 35 12.01 3.94 -14.58
C VAL A 35 13.14 4.50 -15.43
N THR A 36 12.76 5.17 -16.50
CA THR A 36 13.70 5.87 -17.37
C THR A 36 13.47 7.38 -17.23
N PRO A 37 14.52 8.20 -17.03
CA PRO A 37 14.37 9.64 -16.90
C PRO A 37 13.51 10.28 -18.00
N GLY A 38 12.54 11.09 -17.57
CA GLY A 38 11.58 11.75 -18.46
C GLY A 38 10.44 10.86 -18.99
N LYS A 39 10.36 9.58 -18.60
CA LYS A 39 9.26 8.68 -18.93
C LYS A 39 8.55 8.21 -17.65
N PRO A 40 7.33 8.69 -17.38
CA PRO A 40 6.51 8.16 -16.30
C PRO A 40 6.17 6.69 -16.52
N THR A 41 6.36 5.86 -15.49
CA THR A 41 6.11 4.41 -15.48
C THR A 41 5.09 4.08 -14.39
N ASP A 42 4.21 3.13 -14.66
CA ASP A 42 3.24 2.66 -13.68
C ASP A 42 3.82 1.51 -12.83
N VAL A 43 3.49 1.52 -11.53
CA VAL A 43 3.86 0.51 -10.54
C VAL A 43 2.59 -0.04 -9.93
N GLU A 44 2.47 -1.37 -9.90
CA GLU A 44 1.38 -2.05 -9.21
C GLU A 44 1.78 -2.32 -7.76
N LEU A 45 0.91 -1.94 -6.83
CA LEU A 45 1.09 -2.13 -5.39
C LEU A 45 -0.02 -3.05 -4.90
N HIS A 46 0.34 -4.25 -4.44
CA HIS A 46 -0.60 -5.30 -4.07
C HIS A 46 -0.88 -5.27 -2.57
N PHE A 47 -2.16 -5.26 -2.23
CA PHE A 47 -2.62 -5.28 -0.85
C PHE A 47 -3.56 -6.45 -0.64
N LYS A 48 -3.40 -7.12 0.49
CA LYS A 48 -4.25 -8.22 0.92
C LYS A 48 -5.15 -7.78 2.05
N VAL A 49 -6.45 -8.08 1.92
CA VAL A 49 -7.42 -7.86 2.99
C VAL A 49 -7.58 -9.15 3.77
N LYS A 50 -7.53 -9.07 5.09
CA LYS A 50 -7.73 -10.23 5.96
C LYS A 50 -9.14 -10.78 5.76
N GLU A 51 -9.25 -12.09 5.60
CA GLU A 51 -10.54 -12.78 5.48
C GLU A 51 -11.50 -12.44 6.64
N GLY A 52 -12.76 -12.22 6.31
CA GLY A 52 -13.81 -11.78 7.25
C GLY A 52 -13.78 -10.27 7.56
N PHE A 53 -12.95 -9.50 6.86
CA PHE A 53 -12.90 -8.04 6.97
C PHE A 53 -13.07 -7.37 5.60
N HIS A 54 -13.39 -6.08 5.65
CA HIS A 54 -13.37 -5.18 4.51
C HIS A 54 -12.81 -3.82 4.94
N VAL A 55 -12.42 -3.00 3.97
CA VAL A 55 -12.09 -1.58 4.16
C VAL A 55 -12.93 -0.73 3.24
N ASN A 56 -13.23 0.51 3.62
CA ASN A 56 -13.86 1.45 2.69
C ASN A 56 -12.99 1.63 1.43
N SER A 57 -13.62 1.86 0.28
CA SER A 57 -12.90 2.19 -0.94
C SER A 57 -12.20 3.56 -0.85
N ASN A 58 -11.50 3.97 -1.90
CA ASN A 58 -10.92 5.32 -1.95
C ASN A 58 -11.98 6.41 -2.21
N GLN A 59 -13.20 6.01 -2.60
CA GLN A 59 -14.35 6.86 -2.88
C GLN A 59 -15.58 6.29 -2.15
N PRO A 60 -15.61 6.35 -0.81
CA PRO A 60 -16.77 5.90 -0.06
C PRO A 60 -17.98 6.78 -0.40
N LYS A 61 -19.19 6.23 -0.21
CA LYS A 61 -20.44 6.93 -0.55
C LYS A 61 -20.86 8.02 0.44
N SER A 62 -20.22 8.06 1.60
CA SER A 62 -20.50 9.01 2.68
C SER A 62 -19.20 9.62 3.19
N GLU A 63 -19.22 10.93 3.47
CA GLU A 63 -18.07 11.67 4.02
C GLU A 63 -17.74 11.26 5.47
N LEU A 64 -18.66 10.58 6.16
CA LEU A 64 -18.42 10.04 7.49
C LEU A 64 -17.54 8.79 7.47
N LEU A 65 -17.41 8.14 6.30
CA LEU A 65 -16.58 6.96 6.13
C LEU A 65 -15.14 7.36 5.83
N ILE A 66 -14.21 6.66 6.46
CA ILE A 66 -12.79 6.94 6.29
C ILE A 66 -12.30 6.27 5.01
N PRO A 67 -11.84 7.02 3.99
CA PRO A 67 -11.40 6.45 2.73
C PRO A 67 -10.07 5.72 2.89
N THR A 68 -9.87 4.68 2.08
CA THR A 68 -8.55 4.06 1.90
C THR A 68 -7.67 4.99 1.07
N THR A 69 -6.54 5.43 1.62
CA THR A 69 -5.63 6.39 0.99
C THR A 69 -4.17 5.98 1.10
N LEU A 70 -3.50 5.92 -0.04
CA LEU A 70 -2.06 5.71 -0.19
C LEU A 70 -1.35 7.06 -0.28
N LYS A 71 -0.30 7.23 0.52
CA LYS A 71 0.67 8.30 0.40
C LYS A 71 2.04 7.69 0.13
N LEU A 72 2.71 8.16 -0.92
CA LEU A 72 4.08 7.77 -1.25
C LEU A 72 5.04 8.92 -0.93
N GLU A 73 6.24 8.54 -0.50
CA GLU A 73 7.35 9.40 -0.11
C GLU A 73 8.60 8.90 -0.86
N PRO A 74 8.70 9.19 -2.17
CA PRO A 74 9.84 8.79 -2.96
C PRO A 74 11.10 9.58 -2.56
N PRO A 75 12.31 9.03 -2.80
CA PRO A 75 13.55 9.77 -2.66
C PRO A 75 13.66 10.85 -3.74
N THR A 76 14.62 11.77 -3.58
CA THR A 76 14.79 12.97 -4.41
C THR A 76 14.91 12.74 -5.93
N GLU A 77 15.37 11.56 -6.32
CA GLU A 77 15.60 11.14 -7.70
C GLU A 77 14.29 10.75 -8.41
N LEU A 78 13.25 10.46 -7.63
CA LEU A 78 11.95 10.00 -8.08
C LEU A 78 10.86 11.00 -7.66
N ALA A 79 9.81 11.04 -8.46
CA ALA A 79 8.58 11.76 -8.15
C ALA A 79 7.38 10.81 -8.33
N ALA A 80 6.48 10.82 -7.36
CA ALA A 80 5.19 10.15 -7.44
C ALA A 80 4.18 11.09 -8.10
N GLY A 81 3.48 10.56 -9.10
CA GLY A 81 2.40 11.22 -9.82
C GLY A 81 1.03 10.74 -9.35
N SER A 82 0.15 10.42 -10.30
CA SER A 82 -1.19 9.92 -10.02
C SER A 82 -1.18 8.57 -9.29
N ILE A 83 -2.12 8.41 -8.37
CA ILE A 83 -2.45 7.13 -7.74
C ILE A 83 -3.86 6.75 -8.18
N THR A 84 -3.99 5.57 -8.79
CA THR A 84 -5.26 5.03 -9.29
C THR A 84 -5.63 3.80 -8.48
N TYR A 85 -6.87 3.77 -7.99
CA TYR A 85 -7.42 2.67 -7.21
C TYR A 85 -8.36 1.82 -8.08
N PRO A 86 -8.57 0.55 -7.75
CA PRO A 86 -9.62 -0.23 -8.40
C PRO A 86 -10.99 0.30 -7.98
N ALA A 87 -12.02 -0.02 -8.75
CA ALA A 87 -13.39 0.28 -8.35
C ALA A 87 -13.75 -0.48 -7.06
N GLY A 88 -14.38 0.21 -6.11
CA GLY A 88 -14.95 -0.43 -4.93
C GLY A 88 -16.15 -1.31 -5.28
N LYS A 89 -16.43 -2.29 -4.43
CA LYS A 89 -17.62 -3.14 -4.52
C LYS A 89 -18.70 -2.60 -3.61
N ASP A 90 -19.93 -2.59 -4.10
CA ASP A 90 -21.10 -2.20 -3.33
C ASP A 90 -21.62 -3.38 -2.51
N LEU A 91 -21.42 -3.33 -1.19
CA LEU A 91 -21.88 -4.36 -0.25
C LEU A 91 -22.76 -3.73 0.84
N SER A 92 -23.82 -4.44 1.21
CA SER A 92 -24.55 -4.18 2.45
C SER A 92 -24.15 -5.21 3.50
N PHE A 93 -24.31 -4.87 4.77
CA PHE A 93 -23.84 -5.69 5.89
C PHE A 93 -24.94 -5.87 6.93
N PRO A 94 -24.89 -6.91 7.78
CA PRO A 94 -25.93 -7.15 8.77
C PRO A 94 -26.18 -5.98 9.74
N PHE A 95 -25.16 -5.16 10.00
CA PHE A 95 -25.29 -3.98 10.87
C PHE A 95 -26.13 -2.84 10.24
N ASP A 96 -26.17 -2.77 8.90
CA ASP A 96 -27.04 -1.86 8.15
C ASP A 96 -27.36 -2.48 6.77
N PRO A 97 -28.41 -3.30 6.68
CA PRO A 97 -28.76 -3.99 5.44
C PRO A 97 -29.37 -3.05 4.38
N SER A 98 -29.72 -1.81 4.77
CA SER A 98 -30.37 -0.83 3.91
C SER A 98 -29.38 0.05 3.15
N GLU A 99 -28.19 0.25 3.71
CA GLU A 99 -27.11 1.01 3.12
C GLU A 99 -26.13 0.11 2.35
N LYS A 100 -25.71 0.56 1.16
CA LYS A 100 -24.64 -0.09 0.39
C LYS A 100 -23.35 0.71 0.53
N LEU A 101 -22.36 0.15 1.20
CA LEU A 101 -21.03 0.75 1.30
C LEU A 101 -20.18 0.40 0.07
N SER A 102 -19.34 1.33 -0.37
CA SER A 102 -18.30 1.06 -1.38
C SER A 102 -17.03 0.60 -0.66
N VAL A 103 -16.63 -0.66 -0.87
CA VAL A 103 -15.57 -1.30 -0.08
C VAL A 103 -14.58 -2.09 -0.94
N TYR A 104 -13.43 -2.41 -0.35
CA TYR A 104 -12.55 -3.50 -0.77
C TYR A 104 -12.66 -4.63 0.26
N SER A 105 -13.18 -5.78 -0.16
CA SER A 105 -13.34 -6.99 0.66
C SER A 105 -12.42 -8.14 0.24
N ASP A 106 -11.83 -8.02 -0.95
CA ASP A 106 -10.81 -8.92 -1.47
C ASP A 106 -9.49 -8.16 -1.60
N ASP A 107 -8.43 -8.89 -1.96
CA ASP A 107 -7.15 -8.32 -2.34
C ASP A 107 -7.33 -7.29 -3.47
N PHE A 108 -6.56 -6.21 -3.40
CA PHE A 108 -6.68 -5.09 -4.33
C PHE A 108 -5.32 -4.54 -4.73
N THR A 109 -5.25 -4.05 -5.97
CA THR A 109 -4.03 -3.47 -6.54
C THR A 109 -4.22 -1.98 -6.74
N VAL A 110 -3.34 -1.17 -6.16
CA VAL A 110 -3.26 0.28 -6.39
C VAL A 110 -2.16 0.55 -7.40
N MET A 111 -2.44 1.36 -8.43
CA MET A 111 -1.46 1.73 -9.43
C MET A 111 -0.90 3.12 -9.13
N ALA A 112 0.42 3.22 -8.96
CA ALA A 112 1.10 4.49 -8.74
C ALA A 112 1.99 4.84 -9.94
N LYS A 113 1.92 6.09 -10.40
CA LYS A 113 2.78 6.57 -11.48
C LYS A 113 4.07 7.13 -10.89
N LEU A 114 5.22 6.62 -11.27
CA LEU A 114 6.53 7.11 -10.87
C LEU A 114 7.29 7.70 -12.05
N SER A 115 8.09 8.72 -11.79
CA SER A 115 8.99 9.29 -12.79
C SER A 115 10.32 9.63 -12.17
N ALA A 116 11.40 9.46 -12.93
CA ALA A 116 12.73 9.88 -12.52
C ALA A 116 13.04 11.27 -13.07
N ALA A 117 13.67 12.12 -12.24
CA ALA A 117 14.17 13.40 -12.69
C ALA A 117 15.14 13.21 -13.87
N LYS A 118 15.22 14.19 -14.78
CA LYS A 118 16.15 14.13 -15.93
C LYS A 118 17.61 13.99 -15.50
N THR A 119 17.94 14.47 -14.30
CA THR A 119 19.26 14.44 -13.67
C THR A 119 19.43 13.28 -12.69
N ALA A 120 18.44 12.38 -12.57
CA ALA A 120 18.52 11.24 -11.67
C ALA A 120 19.69 10.34 -12.07
N SER A 121 20.46 9.90 -11.07
CA SER A 121 21.50 8.89 -11.27
C SER A 121 20.87 7.53 -11.57
N VAL A 122 21.60 6.71 -12.32
CA VAL A 122 21.24 5.31 -12.53
C VAL A 122 21.50 4.55 -11.23
N GLY A 123 20.53 3.75 -10.78
CA GLY A 123 20.63 3.04 -9.50
C GLY A 123 19.30 2.45 -9.05
N SER A 124 19.35 1.69 -7.96
CA SER A 124 18.15 1.24 -7.24
C SER A 124 17.80 2.26 -6.17
N PHE A 125 16.52 2.62 -6.10
CA PHE A 125 15.99 3.59 -5.16
C PHE A 125 14.80 3.00 -4.42
N THR A 126 14.83 3.07 -3.09
CA THR A 126 13.72 2.63 -2.25
C THR A 126 12.69 3.74 -2.11
N VAL A 127 11.44 3.44 -2.47
CA VAL A 127 10.28 4.30 -2.25
C VAL A 127 9.60 3.88 -0.96
N HIS A 128 9.35 4.83 -0.07
CA HIS A 128 8.58 4.62 1.15
C HIS A 128 7.15 5.15 1.00
N GLY A 129 6.26 4.73 1.89
CA GLY A 129 4.89 5.22 1.92
C GLY A 129 4.05 4.54 2.98
N GLN A 130 2.76 4.86 2.97
CA GLN A 130 1.79 4.30 3.88
C GLN A 130 0.41 4.26 3.23
N LEU A 131 -0.27 3.13 3.40
CA LEU A 131 -1.70 3.01 3.10
C LEU A 131 -2.48 3.18 4.41
N ARG A 132 -3.26 4.26 4.52
CA ARG A 132 -4.20 4.50 5.61
C ARG A 132 -5.57 3.93 5.26
N TYR A 133 -6.20 3.23 6.20
CA TYR A 133 -7.49 2.59 6.00
C TYR A 133 -8.27 2.49 7.32
N GLN A 134 -9.56 2.16 7.22
CA GLN A 134 -10.37 1.69 8.34
C GLN A 134 -10.94 0.32 8.00
N ALA A 135 -10.64 -0.68 8.82
CA ALA A 135 -11.15 -2.02 8.66
C ALA A 135 -12.44 -2.21 9.45
N CYS A 136 -13.37 -2.96 8.87
CA CYS A 136 -14.61 -3.38 9.50
C CYS A 136 -14.81 -4.88 9.28
N SER A 137 -15.45 -5.52 10.24
CA SER A 137 -16.03 -6.85 10.14
C SER A 137 -17.55 -6.71 10.02
N ASP A 138 -18.28 -7.82 9.89
CA ASP A 138 -19.75 -7.81 9.85
C ASP A 138 -20.41 -7.27 11.12
N ASN A 139 -19.65 -7.15 12.22
CA ASN A 139 -20.19 -6.76 13.54
C ASN A 139 -19.71 -5.38 14.01
N ALA A 140 -18.57 -4.89 13.50
CA ALA A 140 -17.96 -3.68 14.02
C ALA A 140 -16.88 -3.13 13.08
N CYS A 141 -16.70 -1.81 13.13
CA CYS A 141 -15.56 -1.10 12.58
C CYS A 141 -14.50 -0.82 13.65
N TYR A 142 -13.23 -0.90 13.26
CA TYR A 142 -12.09 -0.71 14.15
C TYR A 142 -11.48 0.68 13.96
N PRO A 143 -10.66 1.16 14.91
CA PRO A 143 -9.93 2.41 14.74
C PRO A 143 -9.08 2.40 13.45
N PRO A 144 -8.94 3.54 12.76
CA PRO A 144 -8.12 3.65 11.56
C PRO A 144 -6.67 3.23 11.82
N LYS A 145 -6.05 2.62 10.80
CA LYS A 145 -4.66 2.16 10.84
C LYS A 145 -3.93 2.55 9.57
N SER A 146 -2.61 2.46 9.63
CA SER A 146 -1.74 2.55 8.47
C SER A 146 -0.87 1.32 8.37
N VAL A 147 -0.71 0.79 7.15
CA VAL A 147 0.29 -0.23 6.82
C VAL A 147 1.43 0.44 6.07
N PRO A 148 2.70 0.21 6.46
CA PRO A 148 3.84 0.76 5.72
C PRO A 148 3.93 0.10 4.34
N VAL A 149 4.34 0.90 3.36
CA VAL A 149 4.63 0.47 1.99
C VAL A 149 6.09 0.78 1.71
N GLN A 150 6.83 -0.20 1.22
CA GLN A 150 8.23 -0.04 0.84
C GLN A 150 8.54 -0.93 -0.36
N PHE A 151 9.11 -0.36 -1.42
CA PHE A 151 9.52 -1.11 -2.59
C PHE A 151 10.65 -0.41 -3.33
N ASP A 152 11.42 -1.19 -4.09
CA ASP A 152 12.56 -0.68 -4.85
C ASP A 152 12.20 -0.43 -6.31
N VAL A 153 12.80 0.61 -6.86
CA VAL A 153 12.64 1.05 -8.24
C VAL A 153 14.02 1.19 -8.88
N GLN A 154 14.20 0.56 -10.03
CA GLN A 154 15.44 0.66 -10.78
C GLN A 154 15.37 1.83 -11.77
N VAL A 155 16.24 2.83 -11.62
CA VAL A 155 16.43 3.88 -12.63
C VAL A 155 17.50 3.44 -13.61
N VAL A 156 17.21 3.56 -14.91
CA VAL A 156 18.13 3.21 -16.00
C VAL A 156 18.25 4.33 -17.02
N ASN A 157 19.37 4.34 -17.76
CA ASN A 157 19.51 5.23 -18.90
C ASN A 157 18.49 4.92 -19.99
N GLN A 158 18.07 5.94 -20.74
CA GLN A 158 17.36 5.71 -21.99
C GLN A 158 18.25 4.85 -22.90
N ALA A 159 17.76 3.68 -23.30
CA ALA A 159 18.36 2.98 -24.42
C ALA A 159 18.38 3.95 -25.61
N LYS A 160 19.57 4.18 -26.20
CA LYS A 160 19.68 4.91 -27.47
C LYS A 160 18.88 4.12 -28.50
N GLY A 161 17.61 4.48 -28.70
CA GLY A 161 16.81 3.96 -29.80
C GLY A 161 17.60 4.15 -31.09
N ALA A 162 17.72 3.08 -31.87
CA ALA A 162 18.38 3.08 -33.16
C ALA A 162 17.97 4.33 -33.93
N ARG A 163 18.95 5.22 -34.14
CA ARG A 163 18.79 6.42 -34.95
C ARG A 163 18.36 5.90 -36.33
N GLY A 164 17.09 6.10 -36.69
CA GLY A 164 16.54 5.64 -37.95
C GLY A 164 17.44 6.10 -39.08
N SER A 165 18.21 5.17 -39.65
CA SER A 165 18.95 5.40 -40.87
C SER A 165 17.92 5.43 -41.98
N THR A 166 17.52 6.63 -42.40
CA THR A 166 16.79 6.82 -43.66
C THR A 166 17.60 6.15 -44.78
N PRO A 167 17.09 5.12 -45.46
CA PRO A 167 17.75 4.58 -46.63
C PRO A 167 17.78 5.68 -47.72
N PRO A 168 18.90 5.92 -48.40
CA PRO A 168 18.92 6.85 -49.51
C PRO A 168 17.97 6.33 -50.61
N SER A 169 17.01 7.17 -51.00
CA SER A 169 16.10 6.92 -52.10
C SER A 169 16.92 6.74 -53.39
N GLN A 170 16.86 5.54 -53.98
CA GLN A 170 17.49 5.30 -55.27
C GLN A 170 16.58 5.86 -56.37
N HIS A 171 16.98 6.99 -56.94
CA HIS A 171 16.46 7.46 -58.21
C HIS A 171 16.89 6.48 -59.32
N ILE A 172 15.93 5.75 -59.87
CA ILE A 172 16.08 5.02 -61.13
C ILE A 172 15.71 5.99 -62.26
N LYS A 173 16.64 6.14 -63.21
CA LYS A 173 16.50 6.89 -64.46
C LYS A 173 15.60 6.15 -65.45
#